data_AF-A0A6C0IBN1-F1
#
_entry.id   AF-A0A6C0IBN1-F1
#
_cell.length_a   1.000
_cell.length_b   1.000
_cell.length_c   1.000
_cell.angle_alpha   90.00
_cell.angle_beta   90.00
_cell.angle_gamma   90.00
#
_symmetry.space_group_name_H-M   'P 1'
#
loop_
_entity.id
_entity.type
_entity.pdbx_description
1 polymer ?
#
loop_
_entity_poly.entity_id
_entity_poly.type
_entity_poly.pdbx_seq_one_letter_code
_entity_poly.pdbx_strand_id
1 'polypeptide(L)'
;MLILIPLLNIEGFYSGSGNDLDNRDEREQNNVVKYDIISALYLLLLGYNANYYYKWGVMDNICIVLLYILTLSISVFAAYLSYMCNWKGLVNNMVIKLLFALLAFMLGPFYLVWFFLVNYLGKMC
;
A
#
# COMPACT_ATOMS: atom_id res chain seq x y z
N MET A 1 -7.75 -3.00 2.84
CA MET A 1 -7.36 -4.33 2.37
C MET A 1 -5.96 -4.52 2.89
N LEU A 2 -5.85 -5.27 3.99
CA LEU A 2 -4.72 -6.20 4.11
C LEU A 2 -4.87 -7.00 2.82
N ILE A 3 -4.13 -6.60 1.80
CA ILE A 3 -3.51 -7.63 0.99
C ILE A 3 -2.55 -8.22 1.99
N LEU A 4 -2.96 -9.38 2.50
CA LEU A 4 -2.18 -10.28 3.29
C LEU A 4 -1.03 -10.76 2.39
N ILE A 5 -0.07 -9.88 2.12
CA ILE A 5 1.31 -10.27 1.86
C ILE A 5 1.88 -10.44 3.29
N PRO A 6 2.44 -11.61 3.63
CA PRO A 6 2.65 -11.98 5.01
C PRO A 6 3.61 -11.00 5.69
N LEU A 7 3.10 -10.34 6.74
CA LEU A 7 3.90 -9.70 7.78
C LEU A 7 4.55 -10.74 8.72
N LEU A 8 4.65 -12.00 8.29
CA LEU A 8 5.09 -13.16 9.07
C LEU A 8 6.26 -13.94 8.44
N ASN A 9 6.83 -13.50 7.30
CA ASN A 9 8.03 -14.16 6.74
C ASN A 9 8.86 -13.32 5.77
N ILE A 10 9.05 -12.02 6.02
CA ILE A 10 9.99 -11.21 5.19
C ILE A 10 11.44 -11.42 5.64
N GLU A 11 11.69 -11.91 6.86
CA GLU A 11 13.04 -12.24 7.32
C GLU A 11 13.56 -13.57 6.73
N GLY A 12 12.67 -14.47 6.28
CA GLY A 12 13.02 -15.80 5.77
C GLY A 12 13.24 -15.92 4.25
N PHE A 13 12.97 -14.88 3.46
CA PHE A 13 13.25 -14.89 2.01
C PHE A 13 14.66 -14.36 1.65
N TYR A 14 15.45 -13.97 2.65
CA TYR A 14 16.84 -13.48 2.51
C TYR A 14 17.93 -14.56 2.65
N SER A 15 17.56 -15.84 2.68
CA SER A 15 18.55 -16.92 2.74
C SER A 15 18.81 -17.50 1.35
N GLY A 16 19.59 -16.77 0.55
CA GLY A 16 20.30 -17.33 -0.59
C GLY A 16 21.42 -18.24 -0.08
N SER A 17 21.13 -19.53 0.01
CA SER A 17 22.12 -20.60 0.14
C SER A 17 23.11 -20.52 -1.03
N GLY A 18 24.40 -20.39 -0.73
CA GLY A 18 25.47 -20.38 -1.71
C GLY A 18 26.81 -20.17 -1.04
N ASN A 19 27.39 -21.25 -0.50
CA ASN A 19 28.80 -21.28 -0.12
C ASN A 19 29.68 -21.15 -1.38
N ASP A 20 30.80 -20.45 -1.18
CA ASP A 20 32.06 -20.58 -1.92
C ASP A 20 32.00 -20.46 -3.45
N LEU A 21 32.36 -19.28 -3.97
CA LEU A 21 33.62 -19.05 -4.67
C LEU A 21 33.57 -17.77 -5.53
N ASP A 22 34.61 -16.98 -5.32
CA ASP A 22 35.30 -16.12 -6.28
C ASP A 22 35.12 -14.59 -6.10
N ASN A 23 36.15 -14.04 -5.47
CA ASN A 23 36.38 -12.65 -5.10
C ASN A 23 36.56 -11.71 -6.31
N ARG A 24 35.54 -11.54 -7.16
CA ARG A 24 35.62 -10.57 -8.29
C ARG A 24 34.44 -9.62 -8.49
N ASP A 25 33.30 -9.83 -7.84
CA ASP A 25 32.08 -9.03 -8.09
C ASP A 25 31.76 -7.96 -7.01
N GLU A 26 32.72 -7.65 -6.13
CA GLU A 26 32.51 -6.68 -5.03
C GLU A 26 32.35 -5.21 -5.46
N ARG A 27 32.33 -4.90 -6.76
CA ARG A 27 32.02 -3.55 -7.27
C ARG A 27 30.64 -3.40 -7.92
N GLU A 28 29.89 -4.47 -8.12
CA GLU A 28 28.55 -4.37 -8.76
C GLU A 28 27.37 -4.62 -7.80
N GLN A 29 27.61 -5.14 -6.59
CA GLN A 29 26.52 -5.50 -5.65
C GLN A 29 26.06 -4.41 -4.67
N ASN A 30 26.64 -3.21 -4.69
CA ASN A 30 26.17 -2.10 -3.84
C ASN A 30 25.03 -1.26 -4.46
N ASN A 31 24.50 -1.66 -5.62
CA ASN A 31 23.37 -0.99 -6.26
C ASN A 31 22.11 -1.89 -6.25
N VAL A 32 21.78 -2.49 -5.11
CA VAL A 32 20.40 -2.97 -4.91
C VAL A 32 19.51 -1.72 -4.84
N VAL A 33 19.08 -1.23 -6.00
CA VAL A 33 18.23 -0.05 -6.11
C VAL A 33 16.91 -0.38 -5.44
N LYS A 34 16.73 0.18 -4.24
CA LYS A 34 15.55 -0.03 -3.42
C LYS A 34 14.39 0.76 -4.04
N TYR A 35 13.53 0.08 -4.81
CA TYR A 35 12.32 0.70 -5.34
C TYR A 35 11.35 1.05 -4.21
N ASP A 36 10.71 2.21 -4.34
CA ASP A 36 9.63 2.62 -3.43
C ASP A 36 8.41 1.69 -3.59
N ILE A 37 7.57 1.60 -2.57
CA ILE A 37 6.47 0.61 -2.46
C ILE A 37 5.55 0.66 -3.68
N ILE A 38 5.28 1.87 -4.21
CA ILE A 38 4.39 2.08 -5.35
C ILE A 38 5.07 1.71 -6.67
N SER A 39 6.39 1.91 -6.79
CA SER A 39 7.16 1.48 -7.96
C SER A 39 7.27 -0.05 -8.00
N ALA A 40 7.50 -0.68 -6.85
CA ALA A 40 7.49 -2.13 -6.71
C ALA A 40 6.10 -2.72 -7.04
N LEU A 41 5.01 -2.07 -6.59
CA LEU A 41 3.64 -2.46 -6.94
C LEU A 41 3.41 -2.38 -8.45
N TYR A 42 3.86 -1.31 -9.10
CA TYR A 42 3.77 -1.15 -10.56
C TYR A 42 4.47 -2.29 -11.30
N LEU A 43 5.73 -2.60 -10.94
CA LEU A 43 6.50 -3.71 -11.49
C LEU A 43 5.77 -5.05 -11.30
N LEU A 44 5.25 -5.30 -10.09
CA LEU A 44 4.53 -6.53 -9.77
C LEU A 44 3.22 -6.66 -10.55
N LEU A 45 2.48 -5.58 -10.75
CA LEU A 45 1.22 -5.58 -11.52
C LEU A 45 1.44 -5.99 -12.99
N LEU A 46 2.60 -5.65 -13.53
CA LEU A 46 3.05 -6.00 -14.87
C LEU A 46 3.73 -7.38 -14.95
N GLY A 47 3.89 -8.07 -13.81
CA GLY A 47 4.56 -9.37 -13.73
C GLY A 47 6.10 -9.30 -13.76
N TYR A 48 6.68 -8.10 -13.62
CA TYR A 48 8.12 -7.92 -13.54
C TYR A 48 8.64 -8.16 -12.12
N ASN A 49 9.82 -8.76 -12.04
CA ASN A 49 10.51 -8.94 -10.76
C ASN A 49 11.14 -7.62 -10.32
N ALA A 50 10.68 -7.08 -9.19
CA ALA A 50 11.14 -5.80 -8.63
C ALA A 50 12.60 -5.81 -8.12
N ASN A 51 13.29 -6.96 -8.18
CA ASN A 51 14.70 -7.04 -7.78
C ASN A 51 15.69 -6.61 -8.88
N TYR A 52 15.21 -6.28 -10.09
CA TYR A 52 16.06 -5.91 -11.23
C TYR A 52 15.97 -4.43 -11.60
N TYR A 53 17.04 -3.90 -12.18
CA TYR A 53 17.06 -2.55 -12.72
C TYR A 53 16.31 -2.48 -14.06
N TYR A 54 15.28 -1.64 -14.13
CA TYR A 54 14.57 -1.34 -15.37
C TYR A 54 14.84 0.09 -15.81
N LYS A 55 15.03 0.28 -17.11
CA LYS A 55 15.10 1.61 -17.71
C LYS A 55 13.69 2.17 -17.83
N TRP A 56 13.37 3.12 -16.96
CA TRP A 56 12.07 3.79 -16.93
C TRP A 56 11.84 4.61 -18.20
N GLY A 57 10.80 4.27 -18.96
CA GLY A 57 10.29 5.07 -20.04
C GLY A 57 9.39 6.21 -19.54
N VAL A 58 9.08 7.15 -20.43
CA VAL A 58 8.13 8.25 -20.12
C VAL A 58 6.75 7.70 -19.76
N MET A 59 6.32 6.62 -20.42
CA MET A 59 5.05 5.96 -20.14
C MET A 59 4.99 5.36 -18.73
N ASP A 60 6.09 4.77 -18.25
CA ASP A 60 6.15 4.13 -16.94
C ASP A 60 6.03 5.18 -15.83
N ASN A 61 6.69 6.32 -15.99
CA ASN A 61 6.58 7.44 -15.06
C ASN A 61 5.16 7.99 -14.98
N ILE A 62 4.45 8.10 -16.11
CA ILE A 62 3.04 8.52 -16.13
C ILE A 62 2.18 7.51 -15.35
N CYS A 63 2.40 6.22 -15.54
CA CYS A 63 1.67 5.16 -14.83
C CYS A 63 1.93 5.20 -13.31
N ILE A 64 3.17 5.40 -12.87
CA ILE A 64 3.48 5.55 -11.45
C ILE A 64 2.75 6.75 -10.85
N VAL A 65 2.80 7.91 -11.51
CA VAL A 65 2.11 9.11 -11.02
C VAL A 65 0.61 8.87 -10.92
N LEU A 66 0.03 8.17 -11.90
CA LEU A 66 -1.39 7.80 -11.87
C LEU A 66 -1.71 6.88 -10.68
N LEU A 67 -0.83 5.93 -10.35
CA LEU A 67 -0.97 5.09 -9.14
C LEU A 67 -0.89 5.91 -7.85
N TYR A 68 -0.03 6.93 -7.76
CA TYR A 68 -0.02 7.84 -6.60
C TYR A 68 -1.33 8.62 -6.49
N ILE A 69 -1.86 9.16 -7.58
CA ILE A 69 -3.14 9.88 -7.60
C ILE A 69 -4.29 8.94 -7.17
N LEU A 70 -4.28 7.70 -7.65
CA LEU A 70 -5.28 6.70 -7.30
C LEU A 70 -5.21 6.29 -5.83
N THR A 71 -4.00 6.18 -5.27
CA THR A 71 -3.81 5.88 -3.84
C THR A 71 -4.33 7.03 -2.97
N LEU A 72 -4.06 8.27 -3.38
CA LEU A 72 -4.56 9.47 -2.71
C LEU A 72 -6.09 9.55 -2.78
N SER A 73 -6.69 9.30 -3.95
CA SER A 73 -8.15 9.37 -4.11
C SER A 73 -8.87 8.32 -3.25
N ILE A 74 -8.31 7.10 -3.13
CA ILE A 74 -8.82 6.06 -2.23
C ILE A 74 -8.78 6.51 -0.77
N SER A 75 -7.68 7.13 -0.34
CA SER A 75 -7.53 7.63 1.03
C SER A 75 -8.51 8.76 1.36
N VAL A 76 -8.68 9.72 0.44
CA VAL A 76 -9.70 10.78 0.58
C VAL A 76 -11.11 10.20 0.62
N PHE A 77 -11.39 9.21 -0.23
CA PHE A 77 -12.70 8.55 -0.27
C PHE A 77 -13.01 7.82 1.04
N ALA A 78 -12.02 7.14 1.63
CA ALA A 78 -12.15 6.50 2.94
C ALA A 78 -12.49 7.51 4.04
N ALA A 79 -11.80 8.66 4.07
CA ALA A 79 -12.06 9.74 5.00
C ALA A 79 -13.48 10.32 4.84
N TYR A 80 -13.91 10.53 3.59
CA TYR A 80 -15.25 11.01 3.27
C TYR A 80 -16.35 10.07 3.77
N LEU A 81 -16.21 8.76 3.53
CA LEU A 81 -17.14 7.74 4.01
C LEU A 81 -17.20 7.72 5.55
N SER A 82 -16.05 7.82 6.20
CA SER A 82 -16.00 7.89 7.67
C SER A 82 -16.71 9.11 8.24
N TYR A 83 -16.61 10.25 7.56
CA TYR A 83 -17.23 11.50 8.00
C TYR A 83 -18.76 11.48 7.81
N MET A 84 -19.23 10.92 6.69
CA MET A 84 -20.65 10.82 6.36
C MET A 84 -21.37 9.74 7.17
N CYS A 85 -20.66 8.73 7.67
CA CYS A 85 -21.27 7.69 8.48
C CYS A 85 -21.76 8.22 9.83
N ASN A 86 -23.07 8.12 10.04
CA ASN A 86 -23.71 8.33 11.33
C ASN A 86 -23.94 6.97 11.99
N TRP A 87 -23.17 6.66 13.03
CA TRP A 87 -23.27 5.41 13.78
C TRP A 87 -24.58 5.32 14.59
N LYS A 88 -25.74 5.25 13.94
CA LYS A 88 -27.10 5.29 14.54
C LYS A 88 -27.26 6.33 15.67
N GLY A 89 -26.59 7.48 15.54
CA GLY A 89 -26.63 8.57 16.53
C GLY A 89 -25.65 8.45 17.71
N LEU A 90 -24.81 7.41 17.77
CA LEU A 90 -23.82 7.20 18.84
C LEU A 90 -22.68 8.22 18.81
N VAL A 91 -22.34 8.73 17.62
CA VAL A 91 -21.26 9.71 17.43
C VAL A 91 -21.79 10.90 16.63
N ASN A 92 -22.38 11.87 17.31
CA ASN A 92 -22.96 13.06 16.67
C ASN A 92 -22.11 14.34 16.80
N ASN A 93 -20.98 14.26 17.53
CA ASN A 93 -20.07 15.39 17.69
C ASN A 93 -19.20 15.58 16.45
N MET A 94 -19.21 16.79 15.88
CA MET A 94 -18.44 17.16 14.68
C MET A 94 -16.94 16.92 14.84
N VAL A 95 -16.38 17.21 16.03
CA VAL A 95 -14.94 17.01 16.32
C VAL A 95 -14.54 15.54 16.25
N ILE A 96 -15.39 14.65 16.78
CA ILE A 96 -15.10 13.21 16.81
C ILE A 96 -15.16 12.63 15.39
N LYS A 97 -16.12 13.09 14.57
CA LYS A 97 -16.21 12.70 13.16
C LYS A 97 -14.99 13.14 12.35
N LEU A 98 -14.48 14.34 12.61
CA LEU A 98 -13.26 14.83 11.97
C LEU A 98 -12.05 13.95 12.36
N LEU A 99 -11.92 13.61 13.64
CA LEU A 99 -10.82 12.77 14.13
C LEU A 99 -10.89 11.35 13.54
N PHE A 100 -12.08 10.78 13.44
CA PHE A 100 -12.30 9.51 12.77
C PHE A 100 -12.00 9.57 11.26
N ALA A 101 -12.37 10.67 10.59
CA ALA A 101 -12.04 10.86 9.18
C ALA A 101 -10.52 10.94 8.95
N LEU A 102 -9.76 11.57 9.86
CA LEU A 102 -8.30 11.59 9.80
C LEU A 102 -7.69 10.20 10.02
N LEU A 103 -8.23 9.42 10.95
CA LEU A 103 -7.82 8.01 11.13
C LEU A 103 -8.13 7.19 9.88
N ALA A 104 -9.33 7.33 9.31
CA ALA A 104 -9.73 6.66 8.09
C ALA A 104 -8.85 7.05 6.88
N PHE A 105 -8.44 8.32 6.78
CA PHE A 105 -7.48 8.80 5.79
C PHE A 105 -6.13 8.07 5.92
N MET A 106 -5.58 8.00 7.15
CA MET A 106 -4.32 7.29 7.42
C MET A 106 -4.41 5.79 7.16
N LEU A 107 -5.54 5.15 7.47
CA LEU A 107 -5.77 3.74 7.17
C LEU A 107 -6.04 3.48 5.69
N GLY A 108 -6.46 4.50 4.93
CA GLY A 108 -6.74 4.45 3.49
C GLY A 108 -7.55 3.22 3.07
N PRO A 109 -6.97 2.27 2.31
CA PRO A 109 -7.71 1.11 1.81
C PRO A 109 -8.15 0.14 2.92
N PHE A 110 -7.50 0.11 4.09
CA PHE A 110 -7.89 -0.74 5.23
C PHE A 110 -9.25 -0.36 5.78
N TYR A 111 -9.47 0.95 5.92
CA TYR A 111 -10.73 1.49 6.40
C TYR A 111 -11.87 1.10 5.46
N LEU A 112 -11.69 1.15 4.14
CA LEU A 112 -12.73 0.78 3.18
C LEU A 112 -13.20 -0.67 3.32
N VAL A 113 -12.29 -1.61 3.56
CA VAL A 113 -12.67 -3.02 3.76
C VAL A 113 -13.44 -3.19 5.07
N TRP A 114 -12.96 -2.55 6.13
CA TRP A 114 -13.66 -2.55 7.41
C TRP A 114 -15.05 -1.91 7.30
N PHE A 115 -15.14 -0.76 6.62
CA PHE A 115 -16.39 -0.04 6.35
C PHE A 115 -17.35 -0.90 5.55
N PHE A 116 -16.87 -1.58 4.50
CA PHE A 116 -17.68 -2.50 3.72
C PHE A 116 -18.27 -3.63 4.58
N LEU A 117 -17.46 -4.26 5.42
CA LEU A 117 -17.92 -5.30 6.34
C LEU A 117 -18.97 -4.77 7.32
N VAL A 118 -18.68 -3.66 8.00
CA VAL A 118 -19.58 -3.11 9.02
C VAL A 118 -20.88 -2.58 8.43
N ASN A 119 -20.83 -1.99 7.23
CA ASN A 119 -22.01 -1.49 6.55
C ASN A 119 -22.85 -2.62 5.93
N TYR A 120 -22.20 -3.59 5.26
CA TYR A 120 -22.89 -4.70 4.60
C TYR A 120 -23.51 -5.68 5.62
N LEU A 121 -22.80 -6.03 6.70
CA LEU A 121 -23.30 -6.97 7.70
C LEU A 121 -24.16 -6.30 8.78
N GLY A 122 -23.81 -5.07 9.20
CA GLY A 122 -24.38 -4.45 10.39
C GLY A 122 -25.35 -3.30 10.15
N LYS A 123 -25.36 -2.69 8.94
CA LYS A 123 -26.06 -1.42 8.67
C LYS A 123 -25.90 -0.41 9.81
N MET A 124 -24.64 -0.28 10.25
CA MET A 124 -24.23 0.57 11.37
C MET A 124 -23.98 2.01 10.90
N CYS A 125 -23.57 2.14 9.63
CA CYS A 125 -23.83 3.28 8.78
C CYS A 125 -25.10 2.97 7.95
#